data_AF-A0A377K165-F1
#
_entry.id   AF-A0A377K165-F1
#
_cell.length_a   1.000
_cell.length_b   1.000
_cell.length_c   1.000
_cell.angle_alpha   90.00
_cell.angle_beta   90.00
_cell.angle_gamma   90.00
#
_symmetry.space_group_name_H-M   'P 1'
#
loop_
_entity.id
_entity.type
_entity.pdbx_description
1 polymer ?
#
loop_
_entity_poly.entity_id
_entity_poly.type
_entity_poly.pdbx_seq_one_letter_code
_entity_poly.pdbx_strand_id
1 'polypeptide(L)'
;MAFTPFPPRQPTASARLPLTLMTLDDWALATITGADSEKYMQGQVTADVSQMTEDQHLLAAHCDAKGKMWSNLRLFRDGDGFAWIERRSVREPQLTELKKYAVFSKVTIAPDDERVLLGVAGFQARAALANLFSELPSREKQVVKEGATTLLWFEHPAETFPDRNR
;
A
#
# COMPACT_ATOMS: atom_id res chain seq x y z
N MET A 1 -17.16 -2.81 4.86
CA MET A 1 -16.25 -3.43 3.88
C MET A 1 -17.09 -3.98 2.74
N ALA A 2 -16.66 -3.78 1.51
CA ALA A 2 -17.38 -4.20 0.31
C ALA A 2 -17.28 -5.71 -0.01
N PHE A 3 -16.41 -6.46 0.69
CA PHE A 3 -16.12 -7.88 0.42
C PHE A 3 -16.12 -8.71 1.70
N THR A 4 -16.55 -9.98 1.61
CA THR A 4 -16.56 -10.91 2.75
C THR A 4 -15.18 -11.57 2.91
N PRO A 5 -14.54 -11.46 4.09
CA PRO A 5 -13.25 -12.10 4.36
C PRO A 5 -13.26 -13.61 4.09
N PHE A 6 -12.16 -14.15 3.58
CA PHE A 6 -12.00 -15.60 3.50
C PHE A 6 -11.78 -16.22 4.88
N PRO A 7 -12.27 -17.44 5.13
CA PRO A 7 -11.99 -18.12 6.40
C PRO A 7 -10.48 -18.38 6.54
N PRO A 8 -9.92 -18.21 7.75
CA PRO A 8 -8.50 -18.39 7.97
C PRO A 8 -8.07 -19.84 7.71
N ARG A 9 -6.87 -19.98 7.14
CA ARG A 9 -6.17 -21.27 6.97
C ARG A 9 -4.77 -21.15 7.54
N GLN A 10 -4.15 -22.27 7.88
CA GLN A 10 -2.78 -22.27 8.39
C GLN A 10 -1.81 -21.73 7.32
N PRO A 11 -1.02 -20.68 7.60
CA PRO A 11 -0.05 -20.16 6.65
C PRO A 11 1.02 -21.20 6.30
N THR A 12 1.45 -21.20 5.05
CA THR A 12 2.54 -22.05 4.54
C THR A 12 3.70 -21.18 4.06
N ALA A 13 4.93 -21.65 4.24
CA ALA A 13 6.12 -20.96 3.74
C ALA A 13 6.03 -20.73 2.21
N SER A 14 6.58 -19.62 1.73
CA SER A 14 6.52 -19.20 0.32
C SER A 14 6.99 -20.28 -0.67
N ALA A 15 8.04 -21.03 -0.29
CA ALA A 15 8.62 -22.12 -1.08
C ALA A 15 7.63 -23.27 -1.38
N ARG A 16 6.55 -23.40 -0.60
CA ARG A 16 5.54 -24.47 -0.74
C ARG A 16 4.12 -23.92 -0.86
N LEU A 17 3.97 -22.62 -1.06
CA LEU A 17 2.66 -21.98 -1.12
C LEU A 17 1.98 -22.37 -2.43
N PRO A 18 0.82 -23.06 -2.42
CA PRO A 18 0.04 -23.28 -3.63
C PRO A 18 -0.49 -21.93 -4.17
N LEU A 19 -1.06 -21.94 -5.38
CA LEU A 19 -1.78 -20.77 -5.87
C LEU A 19 -2.83 -20.34 -4.85
N THR A 20 -2.64 -19.17 -4.24
CA THR A 20 -3.42 -18.69 -3.11
C THR A 20 -3.92 -17.28 -3.38
N LEU A 21 -5.24 -17.09 -3.26
CA LEU A 21 -5.89 -15.80 -3.19
C LEU A 21 -6.23 -15.51 -1.72
N MET A 22 -5.93 -14.29 -1.26
CA MET A 22 -6.06 -13.88 0.14
C MET A 22 -6.85 -12.58 0.21
N THR A 23 -7.75 -12.47 1.19
CA THR A 23 -8.28 -11.18 1.64
C THR A 23 -7.30 -10.56 2.64
N LEU A 24 -6.99 -9.27 2.47
CA LEU A 24 -6.03 -8.56 3.32
C LEU A 24 -6.79 -7.68 4.33
N ASP A 25 -7.66 -8.31 5.13
CA ASP A 25 -8.61 -7.59 6.00
C ASP A 25 -7.92 -6.82 7.15
N ASP A 26 -6.75 -7.30 7.58
CA ASP A 26 -5.90 -6.63 8.57
C ASP A 26 -5.13 -5.43 8.01
N TRP A 27 -5.23 -5.20 6.70
CA TRP A 27 -4.70 -4.03 6.02
C TRP A 27 -5.84 -3.09 5.64
N ALA A 28 -5.52 -1.82 5.50
CA ALA A 28 -6.46 -0.80 5.11
C ALA A 28 -5.82 0.17 4.11
N LEU A 29 -6.66 0.72 3.26
CA LEU A 29 -6.29 1.72 2.27
C LEU A 29 -6.69 3.11 2.76
N ALA A 30 -5.87 4.09 2.43
CA ALA A 30 -6.17 5.50 2.54
C ALA A 30 -5.61 6.26 1.33
N THR A 31 -6.19 7.42 1.07
CA THR A 31 -5.87 8.24 -0.10
C THR A 31 -5.67 9.69 0.29
N ILE A 32 -4.84 10.38 -0.51
CA ILE A 32 -4.71 11.83 -0.53
C ILE A 32 -4.86 12.29 -1.98
N THR A 33 -5.72 13.29 -2.19
CA THR A 33 -6.00 13.90 -3.51
C THR A 33 -5.92 15.42 -3.40
N GLY A 34 -5.75 16.10 -4.53
CA GLY A 34 -5.66 17.56 -4.60
C GLY A 34 -4.28 18.10 -4.97
N ALA A 35 -4.26 19.38 -5.34
CA ALA A 35 -3.10 20.02 -5.98
C ALA A 35 -1.81 20.05 -5.14
N ASP A 36 -1.93 20.04 -3.81
CA ASP A 36 -0.78 20.06 -2.91
C ASP A 36 -0.35 18.66 -2.41
N SER A 37 -0.90 17.57 -2.97
CA SER A 37 -0.69 16.20 -2.46
C SER A 37 0.79 15.81 -2.38
N GLU A 38 1.56 16.08 -3.43
CA GLU A 38 3.00 15.73 -3.49
C GLU A 38 3.81 16.55 -2.48
N LYS A 39 3.62 17.87 -2.50
CA LYS A 39 4.30 18.77 -1.56
C LYS A 39 3.97 18.42 -0.11
N TYR A 40 2.72 18.07 0.16
CA TYR A 40 2.27 17.67 1.48
C TYR A 40 2.93 16.36 1.92
N MET A 41 2.80 15.30 1.11
CA MET A 41 3.34 13.99 1.45
C MET A 41 4.86 14.00 1.61
N GLN A 42 5.58 14.74 0.77
CA GLN A 42 7.04 14.91 0.87
C GLN A 42 7.50 15.40 2.25
N GLY A 43 6.68 16.22 2.92
CA GLY A 43 6.99 16.74 4.25
C GLY A 43 6.55 15.84 5.42
N GLN A 44 5.78 14.78 5.15
CA GLN A 44 5.20 13.91 6.18
C GLN A 44 5.83 12.52 6.23
N VAL A 45 6.43 12.04 5.14
CA VAL A 45 7.00 10.69 5.07
C VAL A 45 8.52 10.71 4.89
N THR A 46 9.16 9.61 5.27
CA THR A 46 10.62 9.45 5.14
C THR A 46 11.10 9.17 3.71
N ALA A 47 10.21 8.77 2.81
CA ALA A 47 10.54 8.47 1.43
C ALA A 47 10.45 9.74 0.57
N ASP A 48 11.34 9.86 -0.41
CA ASP A 48 11.28 10.95 -1.39
C ASP A 48 10.19 10.66 -2.44
N VAL A 49 8.98 11.15 -2.20
CA VAL A 49 7.83 10.96 -3.11
C VAL A 49 7.94 11.81 -4.38
N SER A 50 8.79 12.86 -4.38
CA SER A 50 9.03 13.68 -5.57
C SER A 50 9.76 12.92 -6.69
N GLN A 51 10.57 11.92 -6.32
CA GLN A 51 11.25 11.03 -7.26
C GLN A 51 10.45 9.77 -7.60
N MET A 52 9.28 9.57 -6.98
CA MET A 52 8.46 8.40 -7.21
C MET A 52 7.71 8.52 -8.53
N THR A 53 7.96 7.56 -9.42
CA THR A 53 7.26 7.46 -10.71
C THR A 53 5.86 6.83 -10.55
N GLU A 54 5.02 6.93 -11.59
CA GLU A 54 3.68 6.30 -11.61
C GLU A 54 3.72 4.77 -11.50
N ASP A 55 4.83 4.17 -11.92
CA ASP A 55 5.02 2.72 -12.02
C ASP A 55 5.68 2.13 -10.76
N GLN A 56 5.86 2.93 -9.70
CA GLN A 56 6.58 2.54 -8.48
C GLN A 56 5.70 2.61 -7.24
N HIS A 57 5.99 1.72 -6.29
CA HIS A 57 5.50 1.84 -4.93
C HIS A 57 6.67 1.74 -3.96
N LEU A 58 6.59 2.50 -2.87
CA LEU A 58 7.67 2.65 -1.90
C LEU A 58 7.17 2.32 -0.51
N LEU A 59 8.02 1.71 0.32
CA LEU A 59 7.74 1.59 1.75
C LEU A 59 8.30 2.84 2.44
N ALA A 60 7.41 3.66 3.00
CA ALA A 60 7.75 4.87 3.72
C ALA A 60 7.34 4.75 5.19
N ALA A 61 7.94 5.57 6.06
CA ALA A 61 7.49 5.75 7.43
C ALA A 61 6.87 7.15 7.58
N HIS A 62 5.77 7.25 8.33
CA HIS A 62 5.23 8.50 8.83
C HIS A 62 5.62 8.62 10.30
N CYS A 63 6.32 9.69 10.66
CA CYS A 63 6.88 9.90 11.98
C CYS A 63 6.34 11.18 12.63
N ASP A 64 6.34 11.22 13.96
CA ASP A 64 6.14 12.46 14.69
C ASP A 64 7.38 13.38 14.61
N ALA A 65 7.27 14.60 15.14
CA ALA A 65 8.36 15.58 15.19
C ALA A 65 9.59 15.12 16.01
N LYS A 66 9.47 14.03 16.80
CA LYS A 66 10.58 13.44 17.56
C LYS A 66 11.19 12.22 16.86
N GLY A 67 10.72 11.89 15.64
CA GLY A 67 11.17 10.74 14.87
C GLY A 67 10.54 9.41 15.30
N LYS A 68 9.52 9.41 16.15
CA LYS A 68 8.78 8.19 16.50
C LYS A 68 7.81 7.84 15.38
N MET A 69 7.91 6.62 14.87
CA MET A 69 7.06 6.14 13.79
C MET A 69 5.61 5.93 14.26
N TRP A 70 4.68 6.60 13.60
CA TRP A 70 3.24 6.34 13.72
C TRP A 70 2.87 5.04 13.00
N SER A 71 3.36 4.90 11.77
CA SER A 71 3.08 3.77 10.90
C SER A 71 4.10 3.71 9.77
N ASN A 72 4.35 2.49 9.27
CA ASN A 72 4.93 2.31 7.96
C ASN A 72 3.80 2.06 6.94
N LEU A 73 3.97 2.62 5.75
CA LEU A 73 2.94 2.64 4.73
C LEU A 73 3.55 2.36 3.37
N ARG A 74 2.85 1.57 2.57
CA ARG A 74 3.24 1.31 1.19
C ARG A 74 2.53 2.28 0.28
N LEU A 75 3.27 3.23 -0.25
CA LEU A 75 2.79 4.41 -0.97
C LEU A 75 2.97 4.23 -2.48
N PHE A 76 1.97 4.64 -3.26
CA PHE A 76 1.98 4.64 -4.71
C PHE A 76 1.10 5.78 -5.25
N ARG A 77 1.33 6.21 -6.49
CA ARG A 77 0.53 7.28 -7.09
C ARG A 77 -0.88 6.79 -7.41
N ASP A 78 -1.88 7.60 -7.10
CA ASP A 78 -3.29 7.29 -7.37
C ASP A 78 -4.05 8.59 -7.67
N GLY A 79 -4.71 8.65 -8.84
CA GLY A 79 -5.39 9.87 -9.29
C GLY A 79 -4.43 11.07 -9.38
N ASP A 80 -4.83 12.19 -8.76
CA ASP A 80 -4.05 13.43 -8.66
C ASP A 80 -3.20 13.51 -7.36
N GLY A 81 -3.01 12.38 -6.67
CA GLY A 81 -2.21 12.30 -5.46
C GLY A 81 -1.66 10.91 -5.20
N PHE A 82 -1.92 10.36 -4.01
CA PHE A 82 -1.35 9.09 -3.57
C PHE A 82 -2.38 8.23 -2.86
N ALA A 83 -2.17 6.93 -2.94
CA ALA A 83 -2.80 5.97 -2.06
C ALA A 83 -1.71 5.24 -1.27
N TRP A 84 -2.07 4.78 -0.07
CA TRP A 84 -1.18 3.94 0.71
C TRP A 84 -1.91 2.83 1.45
N ILE A 85 -1.17 1.73 1.63
CA ILE A 85 -1.61 0.54 2.35
C ILE A 85 -0.84 0.45 3.66
N GLU A 86 -1.56 0.32 4.77
CA GLU A 86 -1.00 0.15 6.12
C GLU A 86 -1.86 -0.79 6.97
N ARG A 87 -1.40 -1.13 8.18
CA ARG A 87 -2.19 -1.97 9.08
C ARG A 87 -3.48 -1.26 9.48
N ARG A 88 -4.61 -1.98 9.40
CA ARG A 88 -5.93 -1.43 9.73
C ARG A 88 -5.99 -0.84 11.13
N SER A 89 -5.31 -1.47 12.09
CA SER A 89 -5.27 -1.04 13.49
C SER A 89 -4.64 0.34 13.71
N VAL A 90 -3.83 0.84 12.77
CA VAL A 90 -3.13 2.14 12.90
C VAL A 90 -3.64 3.20 11.92
N ARG A 91 -4.53 2.85 10.98
CA ARG A 91 -5.04 3.81 9.97
C ARG A 91 -5.69 5.03 10.60
N GLU A 92 -6.64 4.85 11.53
CA GLU A 92 -7.35 5.97 12.15
C GLU A 92 -6.44 6.95 12.91
N PRO A 93 -5.54 6.49 13.81
CA PRO A 93 -4.62 7.41 14.47
C PRO A 93 -3.61 8.03 13.49
N GLN A 94 -3.12 7.27 12.51
CA GLN A 94 -2.23 7.79 11.46
C GLN A 94 -2.90 8.91 10.67
N LEU A 95 -4.15 8.72 10.23
CA LEU A 95 -4.91 9.71 9.46
C LEU A 95 -5.22 10.95 10.29
N THR A 96 -5.44 10.78 11.59
CA THR A 96 -5.72 11.91 12.50
C THR A 96 -4.51 12.84 12.58
N GLU A 97 -3.31 12.28 12.79
CA GLU A 97 -2.08 13.07 12.83
C GLU A 97 -1.72 13.61 11.44
N LEU A 98 -1.96 12.82 10.38
CA LEU A 98 -1.72 13.27 9.01
C LEU A 98 -2.69 14.39 8.59
N LYS A 99 -3.91 14.48 9.13
CA LYS A 99 -4.84 15.57 8.82
C LYS A 99 -4.56 16.85 9.60
N LYS A 100 -3.93 16.74 10.77
CA LYS A 100 -3.64 17.87 11.66
C LYS A 100 -2.81 18.96 11.00
N TYR A 101 -1.89 18.58 10.12
CA TYR A 101 -1.01 19.51 9.40
C TYR A 101 -1.54 19.89 8.01
N ALA A 102 -2.67 19.31 7.57
CA ALA A 102 -3.24 19.55 6.24
C ALA A 102 -4.08 20.83 6.15
N VAL A 103 -4.31 21.54 7.26
CA VAL A 103 -5.22 22.71 7.36
C VAL A 103 -4.96 23.80 6.32
N PHE A 104 -3.70 23.99 5.91
CA PHE A 104 -3.31 25.00 4.93
C PHE A 104 -3.01 24.45 3.53
N SER A 105 -3.13 23.13 3.35
CA SER A 105 -2.83 22.47 2.07
C SER A 105 -4.12 22.19 1.31
N LYS A 106 -4.11 22.34 -0.01
CA LYS A 106 -5.24 21.99 -0.88
C LYS A 106 -5.27 20.48 -1.12
N VAL A 107 -5.53 19.72 -0.06
CA VAL A 107 -5.55 18.26 -0.07
C VAL A 107 -6.78 17.69 0.63
N THR A 108 -7.27 16.56 0.13
CA THR A 108 -8.32 15.76 0.75
C THR A 108 -7.74 14.42 1.14
N ILE A 109 -7.70 14.15 2.44
CA ILE A 109 -7.20 12.88 3.01
C ILE A 109 -8.39 12.06 3.50
N ALA A 110 -8.52 10.81 3.05
CA ALA A 110 -9.65 9.97 3.43
C ALA A 110 -9.24 8.49 3.59
N PRO A 111 -9.88 7.73 4.51
CA PRO A 111 -9.86 6.29 4.42
C PRO A 111 -10.62 5.82 3.18
N ASP A 112 -10.16 4.73 2.56
CA ASP A 112 -10.86 4.07 1.47
C ASP A 112 -11.20 2.64 1.91
N ASP A 113 -12.47 2.39 2.18
CA ASP A 113 -13.04 1.07 2.50
C ASP A 113 -13.94 0.54 1.37
N GLU A 114 -14.02 1.26 0.25
CA GLU A 114 -14.74 0.85 -0.95
C GLU A 114 -13.89 -0.11 -1.79
N ARG A 115 -12.59 0.22 -1.94
CA ARG A 115 -11.64 -0.66 -2.62
C ARG A 115 -11.28 -1.86 -1.75
N VAL A 116 -11.12 -3.01 -2.40
CA VAL A 116 -10.82 -4.29 -1.74
C VAL A 116 -9.33 -4.60 -1.90
N LEU A 117 -8.67 -4.93 -0.78
CA LEU A 117 -7.28 -5.37 -0.79
C LEU A 117 -7.21 -6.89 -0.87
N LEU A 118 -6.66 -7.39 -1.98
CA LEU A 118 -6.45 -8.82 -2.22
C LEU A 118 -4.96 -9.10 -2.42
N GLY A 119 -4.51 -10.27 -1.96
CA GLY A 119 -3.18 -10.79 -2.21
C GLY A 119 -3.24 -12.04 -3.07
N VAL A 120 -2.34 -12.15 -4.05
CA VAL A 120 -2.18 -13.35 -4.88
C VAL A 120 -0.74 -13.81 -4.79
N ALA A 121 -0.53 -15.06 -4.36
CA ALA A 121 0.81 -15.60 -4.14
C ALA A 121 0.88 -17.10 -4.40
N GLY A 122 2.10 -17.62 -4.44
CA GLY A 122 2.38 -19.05 -4.57
C GLY A 122 2.55 -19.53 -6.00
N PHE A 123 2.55 -20.86 -6.16
CA PHE A 123 2.84 -21.53 -7.43
C PHE A 123 1.95 -21.01 -8.57
N GLN A 124 2.58 -20.59 -9.68
CA GLN A 124 1.90 -20.07 -10.88
C GLN A 124 1.00 -18.84 -10.69
N ALA A 125 1.17 -18.07 -9.61
CA ALA A 125 0.40 -16.83 -9.36
C ALA A 125 0.38 -15.86 -10.55
N ARG A 126 1.54 -15.59 -11.16
CA ARG A 126 1.65 -14.71 -12.34
C ARG A 126 0.88 -15.27 -13.55
N ALA A 127 0.99 -16.58 -13.81
CA ALA A 127 0.31 -17.21 -14.93
C ALA A 127 -1.21 -17.22 -14.74
N ALA A 128 -1.70 -17.40 -13.51
CA ALA A 128 -3.13 -17.29 -13.21
C ALA A 128 -3.66 -15.88 -13.47
N LEU A 129 -2.93 -14.84 -13.05
CA LEU A 129 -3.32 -13.45 -13.27
C LEU A 129 -3.22 -13.01 -14.74
N ALA A 130 -2.34 -13.60 -15.52
CA ALA A 130 -2.17 -13.27 -16.94
C ALA A 130 -3.41 -13.60 -17.79
N ASN A 131 -4.31 -14.45 -17.28
CA ASN A 131 -5.60 -14.74 -17.93
C ASN A 131 -6.68 -13.70 -17.60
N LEU A 132 -6.46 -12.84 -16.60
CA LEU A 132 -7.45 -11.89 -16.08
C LEU A 132 -7.12 -10.43 -16.41
N PHE A 133 -5.84 -10.11 -16.58
CA PHE A 133 -5.33 -8.76 -16.78
C PHE A 133 -4.48 -8.70 -18.06
N SER A 134 -4.58 -7.58 -18.78
CA SER A 134 -3.83 -7.37 -20.02
C SER A 134 -2.35 -7.08 -19.77
N GLU A 135 -2.02 -6.47 -18.63
CA GLU A 135 -0.65 -6.19 -18.20
C GLU A 135 -0.46 -6.59 -16.73
N LEU A 136 0.69 -7.19 -16.39
CA LEU A 136 1.02 -7.56 -15.02
C LEU A 136 2.26 -6.82 -14.52
N PRO A 137 2.25 -6.33 -13.26
CA PRO A 137 3.36 -5.59 -12.72
C PRO A 137 4.59 -6.51 -12.57
N SER A 138 5.77 -5.92 -12.65
CA SER A 138 7.09 -6.56 -12.66
C SER A 138 8.05 -5.83 -11.72
N ARG A 139 9.33 -6.24 -11.70
CA ARG A 139 10.35 -5.56 -10.88
C ARG A 139 10.56 -4.12 -11.33
N GLU A 140 10.54 -3.91 -12.64
CA GLU A 140 10.78 -2.64 -13.31
C GLU A 140 9.53 -1.75 -13.32
N LYS A 141 8.36 -2.36 -13.49
CA LYS A 141 7.05 -1.69 -13.47
C LYS A 141 6.19 -2.25 -12.34
N GLN A 142 6.42 -1.76 -11.13
CA GLN A 142 5.87 -2.34 -9.90
C GLN A 142 4.40 -2.03 -9.68
N VAL A 143 3.88 -0.98 -10.31
CA VAL A 143 2.47 -0.57 -10.27
C VAL A 143 1.90 -0.63 -11.68
N VAL A 144 0.78 -1.32 -11.84
CA VAL A 144 0.01 -1.35 -13.09
C VAL A 144 -1.44 -1.08 -12.75
N LYS A 145 -2.06 -0.14 -13.48
CA LYS A 145 -3.47 0.24 -13.32
C LYS A 145 -4.26 -0.28 -14.53
N GLU A 146 -5.32 -1.05 -14.29
CA GLU A 146 -6.23 -1.55 -15.32
C GLU A 146 -7.68 -1.32 -14.88
N GLY A 147 -8.34 -0.35 -15.53
CA GLY A 147 -9.68 0.09 -15.15
C GLY A 147 -9.73 0.60 -13.71
N ALA A 148 -10.53 -0.07 -12.87
CA ALA A 148 -10.66 0.24 -11.45
C ALA A 148 -9.68 -0.54 -10.55
N THR A 149 -8.79 -1.36 -11.13
CA THR A 149 -7.88 -2.23 -10.38
C THR A 149 -6.46 -1.70 -10.45
N THR A 150 -5.80 -1.65 -9.29
CA THR A 150 -4.36 -1.35 -9.19
C THR A 150 -3.62 -2.62 -8.73
N LEU A 151 -2.72 -3.11 -9.57
CA LEU A 151 -1.87 -4.26 -9.30
C LEU A 151 -0.51 -3.78 -8.79
N LEU A 152 -0.10 -4.32 -7.64
CA LEU A 152 1.20 -4.03 -7.01
C LEU A 152 2.06 -5.28 -7.03
N TRP A 153 3.27 -5.19 -7.57
CA TRP A 153 4.25 -6.27 -7.56
C TRP A 153 5.09 -6.25 -6.29
N PHE A 154 5.26 -7.41 -5.66
CA PHE A 154 6.15 -7.60 -4.53
C PHE A 154 7.18 -8.65 -4.89
N GLU A 155 8.47 -8.34 -4.71
CA GLU A 155 9.58 -9.19 -5.14
C GLU A 155 9.56 -10.57 -4.48
N HIS A 156 9.42 -10.60 -3.16
CA HIS A 156 9.35 -11.80 -2.35
C HIS A 156 8.54 -11.48 -1.08
N PRO A 157 8.06 -12.49 -0.33
CA PRO A 157 8.08 -12.35 1.11
C PRO A 157 9.55 -12.32 1.53
N ALA A 158 10.15 -11.13 1.48
CA ALA A 158 11.41 -10.88 2.16
C ALA A 158 11.09 -10.77 3.66
N GLU A 159 11.84 -11.45 4.51
CA GLU A 159 11.69 -11.32 5.96
C GLU A 159 11.89 -9.86 6.36
N THR A 160 10.79 -9.16 6.71
CA THR A 160 10.91 -7.88 7.40
C THR A 160 11.15 -8.19 8.87
N PHE A 161 12.38 -8.57 9.23
CA PHE A 161 12.80 -8.45 10.62
C PHE A 161 12.80 -6.96 10.94
N PRO A 162 12.07 -6.48 11.97
CA PRO A 162 12.45 -5.23 12.60
C PRO A 162 13.85 -5.48 13.15
N ASP A 163 14.84 -4.76 12.63
CA ASP A 163 16.22 -4.83 13.04
C ASP A 163 16.30 -4.42 14.53
N ARG A 164 16.10 -5.39 15.43
CA ARG A 164 16.35 -5.27 16.87
C ARG A 164 17.84 -5.51 17.10
N ASN A 165 18.68 -4.61 16.60
CA ASN A 165 19.98 -4.19 17.16
C ASN A 165 20.83 -3.49 16.09
N ARG A 166 20.63 -2.18 15.97
CA ARG A 166 21.74 -1.22 16.00
C ARG A 166 21.56 -0.29 17.17
#